data_AF-F8CKE6-F1
#
_entry.id   AF-F8CKE6-F1
#
_cell.length_a   1.000
_cell.length_b   1.000
_cell.length_c   1.000
_cell.angle_alpha   90.00
_cell.angle_beta   90.00
_cell.angle_gamma   90.00
#
_symmetry.space_group_name_H-M   'P 1'
#
loop_
_entity.id
_entity.type
_entity.pdbx_description
1 polymer ?
#
loop_
_entity_poly.entity_id
_entity_poly.type
_entity_poly.pdbx_seq_one_letter_code
_entity_poly.pdbx_strand_id
1 'polypeptide(L)'
;MLVRNAPVSARRPANSSSESPAAEKPNATAVPAAIHQKDSFSNTTTALQRTAKVGAAPAGDHGKLMMEYLTGARPPPADFEQVIGYKPYAIQTPHGQRMQDPLGYASVPLKIGPDKEFDPAAKTHDYGYDLLRYFDKKGTPLGPDARKAADALFRKDMFDYANDQKGFLDRVKYRSWAQIYATAVELNSVRQGNGPP
;
A
#
# COMPACT_ATOMS: atom_id res chain seq x y z
N MET A 1 -37.73 6.80 -48.77
CA MET A 1 -36.60 7.62 -49.27
C MET A 1 -35.35 7.24 -48.45
N LEU A 2 -34.53 6.29 -48.89
CA LEU A 2 -33.31 6.48 -49.73
C LEU A 2 -32.33 7.48 -49.09
N VAL A 3 -31.45 7.04 -48.16
CA VAL A 3 -30.05 6.60 -48.36
C VAL A 3 -29.18 7.63 -49.10
N ARG A 4 -28.07 8.08 -48.46
CA ARG A 4 -26.68 8.02 -49.01
C ARG A 4 -25.63 8.56 -48.03
N ASN A 5 -24.63 7.71 -47.78
CA ASN A 5 -23.33 8.02 -47.17
C ASN A 5 -22.26 8.20 -48.27
N ALA A 6 -21.10 8.75 -47.86
CA ALA A 6 -19.74 8.68 -48.45
C ALA A 6 -19.34 9.78 -49.48
N PRO A 7 -18.04 10.10 -49.69
CA PRO A 7 -16.85 9.27 -49.40
C PRO A 7 -15.59 9.94 -48.80
N VAL A 8 -14.70 9.06 -48.34
CA VAL A 8 -13.27 9.25 -48.06
C VAL A 8 -12.47 9.21 -49.38
N SER A 9 -11.44 10.04 -49.52
CA SER A 9 -10.39 9.88 -50.54
C SER A 9 -8.99 9.97 -49.93
N ALA A 10 -8.10 9.13 -50.44
CA ALA A 10 -6.76 8.83 -49.96
C ALA A 10 -5.65 9.40 -50.87
N ARG A 11 -4.41 9.39 -50.33
CA ARG A 11 -3.09 9.08 -50.97
C ARG A 11 -2.08 10.22 -51.26
N ARG A 12 -0.96 10.16 -50.49
CA ARG A 12 0.51 10.41 -50.70
C ARG A 12 1.06 10.46 -52.16
N PRO A 13 2.41 10.68 -52.43
CA PRO A 13 3.51 11.53 -51.88
C PRO A 13 4.44 12.17 -52.98
N ALA A 14 5.64 12.65 -52.60
CA ALA A 14 6.91 12.86 -53.39
C ALA A 14 7.13 14.31 -53.92
N ASN A 15 8.32 14.96 -54.01
CA ASN A 15 9.77 14.67 -54.16
C ASN A 15 10.55 15.90 -53.58
N SER A 16 11.70 15.81 -52.88
CA SER A 16 13.12 15.60 -53.30
C SER A 16 13.69 16.53 -54.39
N SER A 17 14.66 17.38 -54.00
CA SER A 17 15.68 18.05 -54.85
C SER A 17 16.95 18.20 -53.99
N SER A 18 18.00 17.39 -54.19
CA SER A 18 19.24 17.62 -54.99
C SER A 18 20.10 18.79 -54.47
N GLU A 19 21.24 18.61 -53.77
CA GLU A 19 22.60 18.13 -54.14
C GLU A 19 23.62 19.32 -54.15
N SER A 20 24.79 19.10 -53.53
CA SER A 20 25.92 20.03 -53.21
C SER A 20 26.80 20.38 -54.46
N PRO A 21 28.04 21.00 -54.43
CA PRO A 21 29.05 21.21 -53.35
C PRO A 21 30.02 22.45 -53.42
N ALA A 22 31.00 22.44 -52.49
CA ALA A 22 32.32 23.15 -52.46
C ALA A 22 32.36 24.65 -52.06
N ALA A 23 33.38 25.22 -51.41
CA ALA A 23 34.50 24.82 -50.54
C ALA A 23 35.19 26.14 -50.09
N GLU A 24 35.43 26.40 -48.79
CA GLU A 24 36.57 27.24 -48.32
C GLU A 24 36.70 27.27 -46.77
N LYS A 25 37.95 27.29 -46.30
CA LYS A 25 38.44 27.52 -44.91
C LYS A 25 39.54 28.60 -45.02
N PRO A 26 40.12 29.18 -43.95
CA PRO A 26 39.70 29.33 -42.53
C PRO A 26 39.90 30.78 -41.99
N ASN A 27 39.34 31.15 -40.82
CA ASN A 27 40.14 31.86 -39.80
C ASN A 27 39.50 31.88 -38.40
N ALA A 28 40.37 32.03 -37.40
CA ALA A 28 40.22 31.85 -35.96
C ALA A 28 39.15 32.71 -35.24
N THR A 29 38.63 32.22 -34.10
CA THR A 29 38.99 32.70 -32.72
C THR A 29 37.99 32.17 -31.67
N ALA A 30 38.52 31.79 -30.50
CA ALA A 30 37.90 31.63 -29.17
C ALA A 30 36.96 30.43 -28.87
N VAL A 31 37.48 29.53 -28.03
CA VAL A 31 36.74 28.55 -27.23
C VAL A 31 36.42 29.19 -25.87
N PRO A 32 35.19 29.09 -25.34
CA PRO A 32 34.97 29.12 -23.90
C PRO A 32 34.66 27.70 -23.37
N ALA A 33 35.17 27.45 -22.18
CA ALA A 33 35.24 26.19 -21.47
C ALA A 33 33.87 25.51 -21.24
N ALA A 34 33.84 24.19 -21.42
CA ALA A 34 32.73 23.34 -21.02
C ALA A 34 32.61 23.29 -19.49
N ILE A 35 31.48 23.73 -18.97
CA ILE A 35 31.10 23.60 -17.55
C ILE A 35 30.76 22.13 -17.30
N HIS A 36 31.54 21.46 -16.44
CA HIS A 36 31.18 20.16 -15.90
C HIS A 36 29.97 20.31 -14.96
N GLN A 37 28.76 20.04 -15.47
CA GLN A 37 27.61 19.75 -14.62
C GLN A 37 27.84 18.40 -13.93
N LYS A 38 28.11 18.44 -12.62
CA LYS A 38 28.00 17.26 -11.77
C LYS A 38 26.52 17.01 -11.52
N ASP A 39 25.94 16.05 -12.22
CA ASP A 39 24.60 15.57 -11.93
C ASP A 39 24.56 14.99 -10.51
N SER A 40 23.86 15.70 -9.64
CA SER A 40 23.71 15.37 -8.21
C SER A 40 22.65 14.29 -7.99
N PHE A 41 22.77 13.17 -8.72
CA PHE A 41 21.92 11.97 -8.54
C PHE A 41 22.71 10.69 -8.31
N SER A 42 23.99 10.78 -7.97
CA SER A 42 24.72 9.64 -7.40
C SER A 42 24.49 9.56 -5.89
N ASN A 43 23.25 9.26 -5.49
CA ASN A 43 23.03 8.60 -4.22
C ASN A 43 23.22 7.10 -4.46
N THR A 44 24.36 6.62 -4.00
CA THR A 44 24.83 5.25 -3.93
C THR A 44 23.78 4.30 -3.34
N THR A 45 22.91 3.77 -4.20
CA THR A 45 22.14 2.56 -3.91
C THR A 45 23.08 1.39 -4.18
N THR A 46 23.75 0.90 -3.13
CA THR A 46 24.71 -0.20 -3.23
C THR A 46 24.03 -1.41 -3.88
N ALA A 47 24.73 -2.13 -4.77
CA ALA A 47 24.21 -3.27 -5.52
C ALA A 47 23.55 -4.39 -4.67
N LEU A 48 23.79 -4.40 -3.35
CA LEU A 48 23.10 -5.25 -2.36
C LEU A 48 21.59 -4.98 -2.26
N GLN A 49 21.09 -3.80 -2.63
CA GLN A 49 19.66 -3.48 -2.64
C GLN A 49 18.91 -4.07 -3.85
N ARG A 50 19.61 -4.46 -4.93
CA ARG A 50 18.98 -5.00 -6.16
C ARG A 50 18.66 -6.49 -6.11
N THR A 51 19.11 -7.19 -5.08
CA THR A 51 18.79 -8.62 -4.85
C THR A 51 17.77 -8.84 -3.74
N ALA A 52 17.00 -7.81 -3.37
CA ALA A 52 15.84 -8.00 -2.50
C ALA A 52 14.93 -9.04 -3.15
N LYS A 53 14.80 -10.22 -2.50
CA LYS A 53 13.77 -11.20 -2.87
C LYS A 53 12.46 -10.43 -2.96
N VAL A 54 11.76 -10.53 -4.10
CA VAL A 54 10.41 -9.98 -4.24
C VAL A 54 9.61 -10.45 -3.02
N GLY A 55 9.12 -9.49 -2.23
CA GLY A 55 8.34 -9.80 -1.03
C GLY A 55 9.10 -9.94 0.29
N ALA A 56 10.41 -9.67 0.34
CA ALA A 56 11.13 -9.61 1.62
C ALA A 56 10.69 -8.39 2.44
N ALA A 57 10.61 -8.56 3.76
CA ALA A 57 10.40 -7.46 4.68
C ALA A 57 11.58 -6.47 4.58
N PRO A 58 11.32 -5.16 4.37
CA PRO A 58 12.35 -4.16 4.51
C PRO A 58 12.91 -4.14 5.95
N ALA A 59 14.22 -3.95 6.08
CA ALA A 59 14.80 -3.67 7.39
C ALA A 59 14.27 -2.34 7.97
N GLY A 60 14.16 -2.26 9.30
CA GLY A 60 13.79 -1.03 10.01
C GLY A 60 12.65 -1.25 11.00
N ASP A 61 11.89 -0.18 11.25
CA ASP A 61 10.74 -0.20 12.16
C ASP A 61 9.56 -0.94 11.52
N HIS A 62 9.33 -2.18 11.96
CA HIS A 62 8.25 -3.02 11.48
C HIS A 62 6.86 -2.54 11.93
N GLY A 63 6.76 -1.75 13.01
CA GLY A 63 5.51 -1.11 13.42
C GLY A 63 5.10 -0.01 12.45
N LYS A 64 6.04 0.86 12.08
CA LYS A 64 5.83 1.87 11.03
C LYS A 64 5.50 1.22 9.68
N LEU A 65 6.24 0.17 9.31
CA LEU A 65 5.98 -0.59 8.10
C LEU A 65 4.55 -1.15 8.07
N MET A 66 4.09 -1.76 9.18
CA MET A 66 2.74 -2.26 9.31
C MET A 66 1.72 -1.13 9.10
N MET A 67 1.91 0.02 9.75
CA MET A 67 1.01 1.16 9.60
C MET A 67 0.94 1.67 8.16
N GLU A 68 2.05 1.71 7.42
CA GLU A 68 2.06 2.10 6.01
C GLU A 68 1.20 1.17 5.15
N TYR A 69 1.29 -0.14 5.37
CA TYR A 69 0.44 -1.11 4.67
C TYR A 69 -1.03 -0.96 5.06
N LEU A 70 -1.33 -0.88 6.36
CA LEU A 70 -2.72 -0.81 6.85
C LEU A 70 -3.44 0.48 6.43
N THR A 71 -2.71 1.57 6.23
CA THR A 71 -3.27 2.87 5.80
C THR A 71 -3.24 3.09 4.30
N GLY A 72 -2.68 2.15 3.52
CA GLY A 72 -2.55 2.27 2.07
C GLY A 72 -1.42 3.21 1.61
N ALA A 73 -0.66 3.81 2.53
CA ALA A 73 0.54 4.58 2.20
C ALA A 73 1.62 3.73 1.49
N ARG A 74 1.54 2.41 1.66
CA ARG A 74 2.30 1.42 0.92
C ARG A 74 1.35 0.41 0.26
N PRO A 75 1.52 0.11 -1.05
CA PRO A 75 0.71 -0.91 -1.71
C PRO A 75 1.01 -2.30 -1.16
N PRO A 76 0.07 -3.27 -1.24
CA PRO A 76 0.33 -4.65 -0.86
C PRO A 76 1.56 -5.23 -1.59
N PRO A 77 2.28 -6.19 -0.98
CA PRO A 77 3.36 -6.89 -1.68
C PRO A 77 2.88 -7.49 -3.01
N ALA A 78 3.70 -7.42 -4.06
CA ALA A 78 3.27 -7.70 -5.43
C ALA A 78 2.76 -9.15 -5.64
N ASP A 79 3.30 -10.11 -4.89
CA ASP A 79 2.91 -11.52 -4.89
C ASP A 79 2.01 -11.89 -3.68
N PHE A 80 1.49 -10.91 -2.94
CA PHE A 80 0.63 -11.15 -1.77
C PHE A 80 -0.57 -12.04 -2.11
N GLU A 81 -1.28 -11.73 -3.19
CA GLU A 81 -2.43 -12.54 -3.64
C GLU A 81 -2.04 -13.98 -3.93
N GLN A 82 -0.86 -14.22 -4.49
CA GLN A 82 -0.40 -15.58 -4.80
C GLN A 82 -0.05 -16.38 -3.53
N VAL A 83 0.39 -15.69 -2.47
CA VAL A 83 0.85 -16.31 -1.20
C VAL A 83 -0.27 -16.44 -0.16
N ILE A 84 -1.21 -15.50 -0.14
CA ILE A 84 -2.29 -15.41 0.84
C ILE A 84 -3.65 -15.82 0.25
N GLY A 85 -3.89 -15.57 -1.04
CA GLY A 85 -5.08 -16.04 -1.75
C GLY A 85 -6.16 -14.99 -1.99
N TYR A 86 -5.91 -13.71 -1.73
CA TYR A 86 -6.83 -12.62 -2.05
C TYR A 86 -6.12 -11.31 -2.39
N LYS A 87 -6.83 -10.39 -3.05
CA LYS A 87 -6.40 -8.99 -3.26
C LYS A 87 -6.97 -8.09 -2.16
N PRO A 88 -6.13 -7.47 -1.33
CA PRO A 88 -6.59 -6.45 -0.40
C PRO A 88 -7.19 -5.26 -1.17
N TYR A 89 -8.17 -4.59 -0.59
CA TYR A 89 -8.77 -3.39 -1.17
C TYR A 89 -8.76 -2.24 -0.18
N ALA A 90 -8.72 -1.02 -0.72
CA ALA A 90 -8.75 0.20 0.07
C ALA A 90 -10.21 0.64 0.31
N ILE A 91 -10.49 1.11 1.52
CA ILE A 91 -11.68 1.88 1.84
C ILE A 91 -11.30 3.25 2.39
N GLN A 92 -12.19 4.22 2.21
CA GLN A 92 -12.10 5.50 2.88
C GLN A 92 -12.98 5.49 4.13
N THR A 93 -12.39 5.71 5.30
CA THR A 93 -13.12 5.94 6.55
C THR A 93 -13.14 7.44 6.87
N PRO A 94 -14.00 7.90 7.81
CA PRO A 94 -13.90 9.25 8.36
C PRO A 94 -12.52 9.58 8.98
N HIS A 95 -11.78 8.55 9.40
CA HIS A 95 -10.49 8.63 10.07
C HIS A 95 -9.30 8.23 9.18
N GLY A 96 -9.49 8.35 7.85
CA GLY A 96 -8.47 8.07 6.84
C GLY A 96 -8.67 6.76 6.08
N GLN A 97 -7.78 6.50 5.13
CA GLN A 97 -7.82 5.28 4.32
C GLN A 97 -7.41 4.06 5.15
N ARG A 98 -8.02 2.91 4.85
CA ARG A 98 -7.67 1.60 5.40
C ARG A 98 -7.61 0.56 4.29
N MET A 99 -6.65 -0.36 4.38
CA MET A 99 -6.59 -1.57 3.57
C MET A 99 -7.33 -2.71 4.29
N GLN A 100 -8.03 -3.55 3.55
CA GLN A 100 -8.91 -4.59 4.10
C GLN A 100 -8.72 -5.95 3.43
N ASP A 101 -8.84 -7.00 4.23
CA ASP A 101 -9.11 -8.36 3.78
C ASP A 101 -10.61 -8.47 3.38
N PRO A 102 -10.94 -8.80 2.12
CA PRO A 102 -12.32 -9.02 1.70
C PRO A 102 -13.00 -10.24 2.34
N LEU A 103 -12.22 -11.19 2.86
CA LEU A 103 -12.68 -12.41 3.50
C LEU A 103 -12.69 -12.31 5.04
N GLY A 104 -12.06 -11.27 5.58
CA GLY A 104 -12.00 -11.00 7.02
C GLY A 104 -13.36 -10.67 7.60
N TYR A 105 -13.49 -10.82 8.92
CA TYR A 105 -14.72 -10.50 9.64
C TYR A 105 -14.45 -10.33 11.13
N ALA A 106 -15.30 -9.54 11.80
CA ALA A 106 -15.22 -9.41 13.24
C ALA A 106 -15.60 -10.73 13.94
N SER A 107 -14.60 -11.47 14.43
CA SER A 107 -14.84 -12.64 15.27
C SER A 107 -15.42 -12.21 16.62
N VAL A 108 -16.70 -12.51 16.83
CA VAL A 108 -17.47 -12.20 18.05
C VAL A 108 -17.31 -13.31 19.10
N PRO A 109 -16.92 -13.00 20.34
CA PRO A 109 -17.07 -13.92 21.46
C PRO A 109 -18.56 -14.31 21.61
N LEU A 110 -18.87 -15.59 21.53
CA LEU A 110 -20.24 -16.13 21.71
C LEU A 110 -21.32 -15.56 20.75
N LYS A 111 -20.95 -14.89 19.65
CA LYS A 111 -21.88 -14.19 18.74
C LYS A 111 -22.75 -13.10 19.37
N ILE A 112 -22.33 -12.57 20.52
CA ILE A 112 -23.01 -11.48 21.21
C ILE A 112 -22.06 -10.29 21.08
N GLY A 113 -22.23 -9.43 20.09
CA GLY A 113 -21.36 -8.28 19.90
C GLY A 113 -21.66 -7.51 18.60
N PRO A 114 -21.10 -6.31 18.43
CA PRO A 114 -21.33 -5.44 17.28
C PRO A 114 -20.47 -5.90 16.07
N ASP A 115 -20.76 -7.10 15.56
CA ASP A 115 -20.01 -7.73 14.48
C ASP A 115 -20.01 -6.89 13.21
N LYS A 116 -21.18 -6.42 12.77
CA LYS A 116 -21.33 -5.62 11.55
C LYS A 116 -20.69 -4.24 11.68
N GLU A 117 -20.81 -3.64 12.85
CA GLU A 117 -20.29 -2.30 13.10
C GLU A 117 -18.76 -2.30 13.17
N PHE A 118 -18.16 -3.37 13.70
CA PHE A 118 -16.70 -3.53 13.78
C PHE A 118 -16.10 -4.29 12.60
N ASP A 119 -16.92 -4.81 11.67
CA ASP A 119 -16.47 -5.53 10.48
C ASP A 119 -15.40 -4.76 9.69
N PRO A 120 -15.53 -3.43 9.44
CA PRO A 120 -14.47 -2.71 8.73
C PRO A 120 -13.14 -2.67 9.49
N ALA A 121 -13.17 -2.50 10.81
CA ALA A 121 -11.96 -2.49 11.63
C ALA A 121 -11.33 -3.89 11.67
N ALA A 122 -12.14 -4.94 11.80
CA ALA A 122 -11.69 -6.32 11.82
C ALA A 122 -11.04 -6.74 10.49
N LYS A 123 -11.63 -6.39 9.35
CA LYS A 123 -11.03 -6.66 8.03
C LYS A 123 -9.67 -6.01 7.83
N THR A 124 -9.47 -4.82 8.39
CA THR A 124 -8.15 -4.17 8.38
C THR A 124 -7.17 -4.86 9.32
N HIS A 125 -7.63 -5.31 10.48
CA HIS A 125 -6.83 -6.07 11.43
C HIS A 125 -6.38 -7.41 10.85
N ASP A 126 -7.29 -8.15 10.22
CA ASP A 126 -7.04 -9.42 9.53
C ASP A 126 -6.01 -9.26 8.41
N TYR A 127 -6.12 -8.19 7.61
CA TYR A 127 -5.10 -7.87 6.62
C TYR A 127 -3.71 -7.64 7.26
N GLY A 128 -3.65 -6.98 8.42
CA GLY A 128 -2.42 -6.84 9.20
C GLY A 128 -1.84 -8.18 9.64
N TYR A 129 -2.68 -9.10 10.09
CA TYR A 129 -2.27 -10.45 10.47
C TYR A 129 -1.80 -11.27 9.29
N ASP A 130 -2.43 -11.11 8.13
CA ASP A 130 -1.99 -11.77 6.91
C ASP A 130 -0.68 -11.22 6.38
N LEU A 131 -0.36 -9.95 6.61
CA LEU A 131 0.99 -9.43 6.36
C LEU A 131 2.03 -10.11 7.26
N LEU A 132 1.73 -10.34 8.54
CA LEU A 132 2.63 -11.10 9.43
C LEU A 132 2.87 -12.52 8.89
N ARG A 133 1.80 -13.23 8.51
CA ARG A 133 1.88 -14.58 7.91
C ARG A 133 2.60 -14.59 6.58
N TYR A 134 2.36 -13.59 5.74
CA TYR A 134 3.02 -13.43 4.45
C TYR A 134 4.53 -13.32 4.65
N PHE A 135 5.00 -12.40 5.50
CA PHE A 135 6.43 -12.18 5.71
C PHE A 135 7.13 -13.36 6.40
N ASP A 136 6.41 -14.07 7.26
CA ASP A 136 6.87 -15.35 7.83
C ASP A 136 7.07 -16.42 6.74
N LYS A 137 6.06 -16.64 5.87
CA LYS A 137 6.16 -17.56 4.71
C LYS A 137 7.31 -17.19 3.75
N LYS A 138 7.66 -15.91 3.63
CA LYS A 138 8.78 -15.42 2.80
C LYS A 138 10.15 -15.60 3.46
N GLY A 139 10.20 -16.04 4.72
CA GLY A 139 11.42 -16.24 5.49
C GLY A 139 12.03 -14.94 6.03
N THR A 140 11.24 -13.87 6.11
CA THR A 140 11.64 -12.57 6.64
C THR A 140 10.58 -12.07 7.63
N PRO A 141 10.35 -12.78 8.75
CA PRO A 141 9.25 -12.46 9.65
C PRO A 141 9.35 -11.03 10.18
N LEU A 142 8.20 -10.37 10.29
CA LEU A 142 8.14 -9.08 10.95
C LEU A 142 8.33 -9.25 12.47
N GLY A 143 8.91 -8.23 13.08
CA GLY A 143 9.14 -8.19 14.52
C GLY A 143 7.84 -7.94 15.31
N PRO A 144 7.86 -8.15 16.64
CA PRO A 144 6.71 -7.99 17.53
C PRO A 144 5.95 -6.66 17.38
N ASP A 145 6.66 -5.58 17.06
CA ASP A 145 6.06 -4.24 16.97
C ASP A 145 5.12 -4.10 15.76
N ALA A 146 5.27 -4.95 14.73
CA ALA A 146 4.30 -5.00 13.63
C ALA A 146 2.93 -5.49 14.11
N ARG A 147 2.90 -6.56 14.91
CA ARG A 147 1.64 -7.07 15.47
C ARG A 147 1.01 -6.07 16.44
N LYS A 148 1.81 -5.46 17.31
CA LYS A 148 1.33 -4.40 18.21
C LYS A 148 0.75 -3.22 17.44
N ALA A 149 1.35 -2.82 16.32
CA ALA A 149 0.83 -1.75 15.48
C ALA A 149 -0.52 -2.10 14.86
N ALA A 150 -0.68 -3.34 14.36
CA ALA A 150 -1.98 -3.82 13.86
C ALA A 150 -3.05 -3.84 14.96
N ASP A 151 -2.73 -4.41 16.13
CA ASP A 151 -3.65 -4.48 17.28
C ASP A 151 -4.03 -3.07 17.79
N ALA A 152 -3.07 -2.14 17.80
CA ALA A 152 -3.30 -0.75 18.21
C ALA A 152 -4.20 0.00 17.22
N LEU A 153 -4.02 -0.19 15.91
CA LEU A 153 -4.90 0.41 14.91
C LEU A 153 -6.30 -0.18 14.99
N PHE A 154 -6.44 -1.49 15.20
CA PHE A 154 -7.73 -2.13 15.39
C PHE A 154 -8.48 -1.55 16.59
N ARG A 155 -7.79 -1.43 17.73
CA ARG A 155 -8.32 -0.75 18.92
C ARG A 155 -8.76 0.68 18.58
N LYS A 156 -7.89 1.46 17.93
CA LYS A 156 -8.18 2.85 17.57
C LYS A 156 -9.45 2.95 16.71
N ASP A 157 -9.56 2.17 15.65
CA ASP A 157 -10.68 2.25 14.70
C ASP A 157 -12.02 1.87 15.36
N MET A 158 -12.04 0.91 16.30
CA MET A 158 -13.25 0.61 17.09
C MET A 158 -13.62 1.75 18.05
N PHE A 159 -12.64 2.38 18.69
CA PHE A 159 -12.90 3.52 19.58
C PHE A 159 -13.35 4.75 18.81
N ASP A 160 -12.80 4.99 17.62
CA ASP A 160 -13.21 6.04 16.70
C ASP A 160 -14.67 5.83 16.27
N TYR A 161 -15.02 4.62 15.83
CA TYR A 161 -16.42 4.26 15.54
C TYR A 161 -17.34 4.56 16.72
N ALA A 162 -16.92 4.18 17.93
CA ALA A 162 -17.70 4.39 19.13
C ALA A 162 -17.88 5.88 19.47
N ASN A 163 -16.87 6.72 19.21
CA ASN A 163 -16.93 8.16 19.46
C ASN A 163 -17.80 8.90 18.43
N ASP A 164 -17.86 8.39 17.19
CA ASP A 164 -18.68 8.96 16.11
C ASP A 164 -20.19 8.76 16.29
N GLN A 165 -20.59 7.93 17.26
CA GLN A 165 -22.00 7.68 17.53
C GLN A 165 -22.71 8.93 18.04
N LYS A 166 -23.96 9.13 17.59
CA LYS A 166 -24.74 10.32 17.95
C LYS A 166 -25.30 10.24 19.38
N GLY A 167 -25.75 9.05 19.81
CA GLY A 167 -26.37 8.83 21.11
C GLY A 167 -25.35 8.56 22.22
N PHE A 168 -25.58 9.13 23.41
CA PHE A 168 -24.73 8.86 24.57
C PHE A 168 -24.68 7.37 24.93
N LEU A 169 -25.83 6.69 24.94
CA LEU A 169 -25.90 5.25 25.22
C LEU A 169 -25.15 4.41 24.19
N ASP A 170 -25.23 4.77 22.90
CA ASP A 170 -24.49 4.09 21.84
C ASP A 170 -22.98 4.26 22.02
N ARG A 171 -22.50 5.48 22.29
CA ARG A 171 -21.07 5.71 22.59
C ARG A 171 -20.59 4.81 23.72
N VAL A 172 -21.34 4.74 24.82
CA VAL A 172 -20.99 3.88 25.97
C VAL A 172 -21.00 2.40 25.58
N LYS A 173 -22.03 1.95 24.84
CA LYS A 173 -22.15 0.56 24.35
C LYS A 173 -20.94 0.17 23.48
N TYR A 174 -20.65 0.93 22.43
CA TYR A 174 -19.58 0.57 21.49
C TYR A 174 -18.20 0.76 22.11
N ARG A 175 -17.98 1.74 23.01
CA ARG A 175 -16.71 1.85 23.75
C ARG A 175 -16.47 0.63 24.65
N SER A 176 -17.52 0.13 25.28
CA SER A 176 -17.43 -1.09 26.11
C SER A 176 -17.04 -2.31 25.27
N TRP A 177 -17.68 -2.49 24.11
CA TRP A 177 -17.32 -3.55 23.18
C TRP A 177 -15.93 -3.38 22.60
N ALA A 178 -15.53 -2.17 22.20
CA ALA A 178 -14.19 -1.88 21.71
C ALA A 178 -13.11 -2.27 22.73
N GLN A 179 -13.36 -2.02 24.03
CA GLN A 179 -12.47 -2.43 25.11
C GLN A 179 -12.40 -3.95 25.23
N ILE A 180 -13.53 -4.67 25.18
CA ILE A 180 -13.57 -6.14 25.26
C ILE A 180 -12.77 -6.77 24.11
N TYR A 181 -13.00 -6.32 22.88
CA TYR A 181 -12.29 -6.82 21.69
C TYR A 181 -10.79 -6.55 21.78
N ALA A 182 -10.41 -5.31 22.10
CA ALA A 182 -9.00 -4.94 22.19
C ALA A 182 -8.27 -5.76 23.26
N THR A 183 -8.88 -5.97 24.44
CA THR A 183 -8.29 -6.80 25.49
C THR A 183 -8.21 -8.27 25.09
N ALA A 184 -9.22 -8.82 24.43
CA ALA A 184 -9.17 -10.20 23.95
C ALA A 184 -8.04 -10.43 22.94
N VAL A 185 -7.88 -9.52 21.98
CA VAL A 185 -6.79 -9.56 20.99
C VAL A 185 -5.44 -9.40 21.67
N GLU A 186 -5.27 -8.42 22.55
CA GLU A 186 -4.01 -8.16 23.25
C GLU A 186 -3.55 -9.37 24.07
N LEU A 187 -4.46 -10.01 24.82
CA LEU A 187 -4.17 -11.23 25.57
C LEU A 187 -3.76 -12.39 24.65
N ASN A 188 -4.44 -12.55 23.51
CA ASN A 188 -4.09 -13.57 22.53
C ASN A 188 -2.72 -13.29 21.88
N SER A 189 -2.42 -12.03 21.58
CA SER A 189 -1.13 -11.59 21.03
C SER A 189 0.01 -11.85 22.00
N VAL A 190 -0.16 -11.52 23.28
CA VAL A 190 0.82 -11.82 24.33
C VAL A 190 1.04 -13.33 24.46
N ARG A 191 -0.04 -14.12 24.49
CA ARG A 191 0.06 -15.60 24.53
C ARG A 191 0.85 -16.17 23.36
N GLN A 192 0.75 -15.56 22.17
CA GLN A 192 1.45 -15.97 20.95
C GLN A 192 2.82 -15.30 20.78
N GLY A 193 3.34 -14.60 21.80
CA GLY A 193 4.65 -13.94 21.74
C GLY A 193 4.71 -12.76 20.77
N ASN A 194 3.57 -12.20 20.37
CA ASN A 194 3.41 -11.16 19.35
C ASN A 194 3.92 -11.56 17.94
N GLY A 195 4.04 -12.86 17.66
CA GLY A 195 4.40 -13.36 16.32
C GLY A 195 3.21 -13.45 15.36
N PRO A 196 3.35 -14.08 14.19
CA PRO A 196 2.23 -14.41 13.30
C PRO A 196 1.18 -15.27 14.03
N PRO A 197 -0.13 -15.01 13.85
CA PRO A 197 -1.21 -15.78 14.46
C PRO A 197 -1.59 -17.04 13.68
#